data_AF-A0A2K2F9V4-F1
#
_entry.id   AF-A0A2K2F9V4-F1
#
_cell.length_a   1.000
_cell.length_b   1.000
_cell.length_c   1.000
_cell.angle_alpha   90.00
_cell.angle_beta   90.00
_cell.angle_gamma   90.00
#
_symmetry.space_group_name_H-M   'P 1'
#
loop_
_entity.id
_entity.type
_entity.pdbx_description
1 polymer ?
#
loop_
_entity_poly.entity_id
_entity_poly.type
_entity_poly.pdbx_seq_one_letter_code
_entity_poly.pdbx_strand_id
1 'polypeptide(L)'
;MQQMIYWFSATGNSKHAAMRLAELLNEETVEITHDTEIDMNSRIIFVIPLYFWTLPIIVRNLFERTSWASDEEVFVVFTCGGFIGTADRDVKKLVHPAKSLVYQLPMETNYIVWHKLDDEKTIYEKLKKADAEIEATALHIKSSLSTYRSPFYLIPFGKIFQAFYEKQRRTKRFYVTDKCISCKLCEISCPDQAIRLTDGKPRWIKDKCQHCLGCIHRCPKEAIEYGKHTVGKKRYRYKD
;
A
#
# COMPACT_ATOMS: atom_id res chain seq x y z
N MET A 1 25.00 0.97 -12.28
CA MET A 1 23.57 1.28 -12.44
C MET A 1 22.90 0.89 -11.13
N GLN A 2 22.17 1.80 -10.51
CA GLN A 2 21.57 1.58 -9.20
C GLN A 2 20.23 0.87 -9.42
N GLN A 3 20.13 -0.39 -9.01
CA GLN A 3 18.86 -1.13 -9.08
C GLN A 3 18.00 -0.69 -7.90
N MET A 4 16.73 -0.37 -8.14
CA MET A 4 15.86 0.26 -7.15
C MET A 4 14.50 -0.41 -7.02
N ILE A 5 14.12 -0.67 -5.78
CA ILE A 5 12.78 -1.10 -5.38
C ILE A 5 12.00 0.10 -4.85
N TYR A 6 10.97 0.50 -5.58
CA TYR A 6 10.06 1.56 -5.18
C TYR A 6 8.97 1.00 -4.28
N TRP A 7 8.71 1.62 -3.12
CA TRP A 7 7.71 1.11 -2.18
C TRP A 7 6.83 2.18 -1.58
N PHE A 8 5.59 1.83 -1.24
CA PHE A 8 4.67 2.73 -0.52
C PHE A 8 4.13 2.00 0.71
N SER A 9 4.11 2.59 1.91
CA SER A 9 3.55 1.89 3.08
C SER A 9 2.94 2.76 4.16
N ALA A 10 1.70 2.43 4.55
CA ALA A 10 0.98 3.12 5.61
C ALA A 10 1.11 2.49 7.00
N THR A 11 1.42 1.20 7.08
CA THR A 11 1.55 0.48 8.36
C THR A 11 2.81 -0.37 8.45
N GLY A 12 3.65 -0.40 7.41
CA GLY A 12 4.97 -1.04 7.45
C GLY A 12 5.07 -2.35 6.67
N ASN A 13 3.98 -3.02 6.34
CA ASN A 13 4.00 -4.31 5.63
C ASN A 13 4.80 -4.26 4.32
N SER A 14 4.42 -3.35 3.43
CA SER A 14 5.10 -3.17 2.14
C SER A 14 6.52 -2.63 2.31
N LYS A 15 6.79 -1.85 3.37
CA LYS A 15 8.15 -1.41 3.70
C LYS A 15 9.02 -2.61 4.05
N HIS A 16 8.58 -3.46 4.97
CA HIS A 16 9.27 -4.68 5.36
C HIS A 16 9.56 -5.58 4.16
N ALA A 17 8.54 -5.85 3.34
CA ALA A 17 8.68 -6.65 2.13
C ALA A 17 9.70 -6.03 1.14
N ALA A 18 9.70 -4.70 0.97
CA ALA A 18 10.66 -4.02 0.11
C ALA A 18 12.10 -4.14 0.63
N MET A 19 12.32 -3.96 1.94
CA MET A 19 13.65 -4.09 2.55
C MET A 19 14.19 -5.52 2.42
N ARG A 20 13.34 -6.52 2.68
CA ARG A 20 13.73 -7.93 2.54
C ARG A 20 14.01 -8.30 1.09
N LEU A 21 13.21 -7.84 0.13
CA LEU A 21 13.50 -8.04 -1.29
C LEU A 21 14.81 -7.35 -1.71
N ALA A 22 15.06 -6.14 -1.22
CA ALA A 22 16.28 -5.39 -1.51
C ALA A 22 17.53 -6.16 -1.04
N GLU A 23 17.51 -6.73 0.16
CA GLU A 23 18.58 -7.60 0.66
C GLU A 23 18.79 -8.84 -0.23
N LEU A 24 17.70 -9.51 -0.63
CA LEU A 24 17.76 -10.74 -1.43
C LEU A 24 18.18 -10.51 -2.89
N LEU A 25 17.85 -9.34 -3.43
CA LEU A 25 18.12 -8.95 -4.82
C LEU A 25 19.40 -8.11 -4.95
N ASN A 26 19.97 -7.66 -3.83
CA ASN A 26 21.09 -6.70 -3.76
C ASN A 26 20.74 -5.39 -4.50
N GLU A 27 19.57 -4.84 -4.19
CA GLU A 27 19.02 -3.60 -4.75
C GLU A 27 18.84 -2.55 -3.63
N GLU A 28 18.75 -1.27 -3.99
CA GLU A 28 18.38 -0.22 -3.05
C GLU A 28 16.86 -0.02 -2.99
N THR A 29 16.37 0.75 -2.03
CA THR A 29 14.94 1.05 -1.91
C THR A 29 14.65 2.54 -1.92
N VAL A 30 13.52 2.92 -2.50
CA VAL A 30 13.03 4.30 -2.52
C VAL A 30 11.56 4.32 -2.09
N GLU A 31 11.22 5.16 -1.12
CA GLU A 31 9.82 5.40 -0.75
C GLU A 31 9.13 6.25 -1.83
N ILE A 32 7.95 5.81 -2.26
CA ILE A 32 7.13 6.52 -3.24
C ILE A 32 6.45 7.71 -2.57
N THR A 33 6.74 8.89 -3.09
CA THR A 33 6.11 10.18 -2.78
C THR A 33 5.42 10.75 -4.02
N HIS A 34 4.81 11.94 -3.91
CA HIS A 34 4.23 12.60 -5.08
C HIS A 34 5.28 13.01 -6.11
N ASP A 35 6.50 13.27 -5.66
CA ASP A 35 7.62 13.78 -6.47
C ASP A 35 8.52 12.66 -7.02
N THR A 36 8.21 11.39 -6.74
CA THR A 36 9.01 10.27 -7.23
C THR A 36 9.03 10.23 -8.75
N GLU A 37 10.21 10.03 -9.32
CA GLU A 37 10.43 9.69 -10.72
C GLU A 37 11.06 8.29 -10.78
N ILE A 38 10.79 7.55 -11.84
CA ILE A 38 11.33 6.20 -12.02
C ILE A 38 12.59 6.30 -12.88
N ASP A 39 13.69 5.74 -12.39
CA ASP A 39 14.88 5.48 -13.21
C ASP A 39 14.62 4.31 -14.17
N MET A 40 14.30 4.65 -15.41
CA MET A 40 14.02 3.71 -16.49
C MET A 40 15.26 2.94 -16.97
N ASN A 41 16.48 3.29 -16.51
CA ASN A 41 17.71 2.57 -16.87
C ASN A 41 18.00 1.38 -15.93
N SER A 42 17.10 1.10 -14.99
CA SER A 42 17.24 0.08 -13.96
C SER A 42 16.10 -0.93 -14.02
N ARG A 43 16.26 -2.07 -13.34
CA ARG A 43 15.13 -2.99 -13.15
C ARG A 43 14.05 -2.30 -12.32
N ILE A 44 12.80 -2.37 -12.77
CA ILE A 44 11.68 -1.64 -12.18
C ILE A 44 10.85 -2.56 -11.28
N ILE A 45 11.06 -2.47 -9.96
CA ILE A 45 10.31 -3.26 -8.96
C ILE A 45 9.49 -2.33 -8.06
N PHE A 46 8.20 -2.64 -7.90
CA PHE A 46 7.30 -1.96 -6.97
C PHE A 46 6.83 -2.89 -5.85
N VAL A 47 6.82 -2.40 -4.62
CA VAL A 47 6.24 -3.10 -3.46
C VAL A 47 5.20 -2.21 -2.79
N ILE A 48 3.92 -2.53 -2.98
CA ILE A 48 2.82 -1.61 -2.69
C ILE A 48 1.66 -2.32 -1.96
N PRO A 49 0.88 -1.63 -1.12
CA PRO A 49 -0.30 -2.20 -0.50
C PRO A 49 -1.47 -2.24 -1.48
N LEU A 50 -2.30 -3.27 -1.36
CA LEU A 50 -3.56 -3.36 -2.09
C LEU A 50 -4.62 -2.46 -1.46
N TYR A 51 -5.19 -1.51 -2.22
CA TYR A 51 -6.37 -0.75 -1.81
C TYR A 51 -7.54 -1.13 -2.71
N PHE A 52 -8.54 -1.83 -2.15
CA PHE A 52 -9.80 -2.15 -2.84
C PHE A 52 -9.62 -2.81 -4.22
N TRP A 53 -8.78 -3.85 -4.28
CA TRP A 53 -8.46 -4.57 -5.53
C TRP A 53 -7.87 -3.68 -6.64
N THR A 54 -7.25 -2.57 -6.23
CA THR A 54 -6.52 -1.64 -7.08
C THR A 54 -5.32 -1.07 -6.34
N LEU A 55 -4.61 -0.16 -7.01
CA LEU A 55 -3.42 0.52 -6.50
C LEU A 55 -3.82 1.69 -5.59
N PRO A 56 -2.96 2.06 -4.62
CA PRO A 56 -3.00 3.38 -4.01
C PRO A 56 -2.95 4.47 -5.08
N ILE A 57 -3.72 5.54 -4.91
CA ILE A 57 -3.78 6.65 -5.87
C ILE A 57 -2.41 7.28 -6.10
N ILE A 58 -1.56 7.37 -5.08
CA ILE A 58 -0.20 7.91 -5.26
C ILE A 58 0.64 7.08 -6.25
N VAL A 59 0.48 5.75 -6.22
CA VAL A 59 1.17 4.82 -7.14
C VAL A 59 0.51 4.83 -8.51
N ARG A 60 -0.83 4.86 -8.56
CA ARG A 60 -1.57 5.04 -9.83
C ARG A 60 -1.10 6.29 -10.57
N ASN A 61 -1.03 7.42 -9.89
CA ASN A 61 -0.59 8.69 -10.47
C ASN A 61 0.88 8.63 -10.92
N LEU A 62 1.72 7.85 -10.25
CA LEU A 62 3.08 7.57 -10.71
C LEU A 62 3.06 6.80 -12.02
N PHE A 63 2.31 5.70 -12.10
CA PHE A 63 2.25 4.90 -13.31
C PHE A 63 1.65 5.65 -14.50
N GLU A 64 0.65 6.51 -14.26
CA GLU A 64 -0.02 7.30 -15.31
C GLU A 64 0.87 8.40 -15.90
N ARG A 65 1.83 8.95 -15.13
CA ARG A 65 2.77 9.98 -15.62
C ARG A 65 4.05 9.41 -16.22
N THR A 66 4.36 8.14 -15.95
CA THR A 66 5.55 7.47 -16.47
C THR A 66 5.34 7.05 -17.91
N SER A 67 6.35 7.31 -18.74
CA SER A 67 6.38 6.82 -20.12
C SER A 67 6.98 5.41 -20.14
N TRP A 68 6.17 4.43 -20.51
CA TRP A 68 6.56 3.01 -20.53
C TRP A 68 6.98 2.58 -21.94
N ALA A 69 7.99 1.72 -22.04
CA ALA A 69 8.47 1.15 -23.30
C ALA A 69 8.14 -0.35 -23.41
N SER A 70 8.06 -0.88 -24.63
CA SER A 70 7.61 -2.26 -24.88
C SER A 70 8.63 -3.34 -24.46
N ASP A 71 9.90 -2.96 -24.35
CA ASP A 71 11.02 -3.80 -23.93
C ASP A 71 11.23 -3.81 -22.41
N GLU A 72 10.46 -3.02 -21.67
CA GLU A 72 10.52 -2.97 -20.20
C GLU A 72 9.70 -4.08 -19.54
N GLU A 73 10.22 -4.57 -18.41
CA GLU A 73 9.49 -5.42 -17.48
C GLU A 73 9.24 -4.67 -16.17
N VAL A 74 7.98 -4.63 -15.74
CA VAL A 74 7.55 -3.97 -14.50
C VAL A 74 7.06 -5.01 -13.51
N PHE A 75 7.81 -5.18 -12.43
CA PHE A 75 7.49 -6.13 -11.36
C PHE A 75 6.69 -5.41 -10.27
N VAL A 76 5.55 -5.96 -9.86
CA VAL A 76 4.70 -5.37 -8.81
C VAL A 76 4.32 -6.42 -7.78
N VAL A 77 4.79 -6.23 -6.55
CA VAL A 77 4.45 -7.06 -5.38
C VAL A 77 3.40 -6.34 -4.55
N PHE A 78 2.22 -6.94 -4.45
CA PHE A 78 1.11 -6.41 -3.65
C PHE A 78 1.07 -7.06 -2.27
N THR A 79 1.32 -6.29 -1.20
CA THR A 79 0.95 -6.74 0.15
C THR A 79 -0.56 -6.61 0.33
N CYS A 80 -1.23 -7.66 0.82
CA CYS A 80 -2.70 -7.64 0.97
C CYS A 80 -3.17 -8.45 2.19
N GLY A 81 -4.35 -8.13 2.73
CA GLY A 81 -4.94 -8.87 3.85
C GLY A 81 -5.48 -10.27 3.49
N GLY A 82 -5.54 -10.60 2.19
CA GLY A 82 -6.18 -11.80 1.68
C GLY A 82 -5.71 -12.12 0.26
N PHE A 83 -6.35 -11.53 -0.75
CA PHE A 83 -5.96 -11.67 -2.15
C PHE A 83 -6.17 -10.37 -2.93
N ILE A 84 -5.50 -10.25 -4.08
CA ILE A 84 -5.38 -8.97 -4.80
C ILE A 84 -6.52 -8.66 -5.78
N GLY A 85 -7.47 -9.58 -5.93
CA GLY A 85 -8.60 -9.43 -6.84
C GLY A 85 -8.15 -9.22 -8.28
N THR A 86 -8.53 -8.10 -8.87
CA THR A 86 -8.21 -7.74 -10.27
C THR A 86 -7.09 -6.69 -10.40
N ALA A 87 -6.31 -6.45 -9.34
CA ALA A 87 -5.28 -5.41 -9.36
C ALA A 87 -4.20 -5.64 -10.44
N ASP A 88 -3.95 -6.90 -10.82
CA ASP A 88 -3.05 -7.26 -11.93
C ASP A 88 -3.48 -6.65 -13.27
N ARG A 89 -4.79 -6.53 -13.51
CA ARG A 89 -5.35 -5.95 -14.73
C ARG A 89 -5.17 -4.43 -14.75
N ASP A 90 -5.29 -3.78 -13.59
CA ASP A 90 -5.02 -2.35 -13.47
C ASP A 90 -3.54 -2.07 -13.73
N VAL A 91 -2.62 -2.84 -13.13
CA VAL A 91 -1.18 -2.72 -13.41
C VAL A 91 -0.93 -2.90 -14.90
N LYS A 92 -1.41 -4.00 -15.50
CA LYS A 92 -1.23 -4.28 -16.93
C LYS A 92 -1.70 -3.13 -17.82
N LYS A 93 -2.83 -2.50 -17.48
CA LYS A 93 -3.35 -1.35 -18.23
C LYS A 93 -2.47 -0.11 -18.06
N LEU A 94 -2.04 0.16 -16.84
CA LEU A 94 -1.32 1.38 -16.47
C LEU A 94 0.12 1.41 -17.00
N VAL A 95 0.77 0.26 -17.10
CA VAL A 95 2.18 0.17 -17.54
C VAL A 95 2.33 -0.18 -19.02
N HIS A 96 1.23 -0.35 -19.77
CA HIS A 96 1.30 -0.66 -21.19
C HIS A 96 2.02 0.49 -21.96
N PRO A 97 2.96 0.19 -22.89
CA PRO A 97 3.25 -1.10 -23.53
C PRO A 97 4.16 -2.08 -22.78
N ALA A 98 4.71 -1.73 -21.62
CA ALA A 98 5.60 -2.62 -20.87
C ALA A 98 4.92 -3.92 -20.42
N LYS A 99 5.74 -4.94 -20.18
CA LYS A 99 5.29 -6.24 -19.65
C LYS A 99 5.15 -6.15 -18.13
N SER A 100 3.92 -6.31 -17.63
CA SER A 100 3.65 -6.38 -16.20
C SER A 100 3.81 -7.81 -15.64
N LEU A 101 4.58 -7.96 -14.56
CA LEU A 101 4.70 -9.18 -13.75
C LEU A 101 4.20 -8.87 -12.33
N VAL A 102 3.14 -9.54 -11.90
CA VAL A 102 2.42 -9.17 -10.66
C VAL A 102 2.45 -10.33 -9.67
N TYR A 103 2.78 -10.03 -8.41
CA TYR A 103 2.87 -10.99 -7.32
C TYR A 103 1.96 -10.55 -6.17
N GLN A 104 1.36 -11.53 -5.49
CA GLN A 104 0.57 -11.27 -4.28
C GLN A 104 1.36 -11.71 -3.06
N LEU A 105 1.30 -10.92 -1.99
CA LEU A 105 1.94 -11.22 -0.72
C LEU A 105 0.91 -11.04 0.41
N PRO A 106 0.21 -12.11 0.81
CA PRO A 106 -0.72 -12.07 1.94
C PRO A 106 0.01 -11.74 3.25
N MET A 107 -0.45 -10.70 3.95
CA MET A 107 0.03 -10.21 5.24
C MET A 107 -1.18 -9.79 6.10
N GLU A 108 -0.95 -9.20 7.27
CA GLU A 108 -2.06 -8.68 8.09
C GLU A 108 -2.74 -7.46 7.44
N THR A 109 -4.07 -7.34 7.59
CA THR A 109 -4.80 -6.19 7.05
C THR A 109 -4.60 -4.96 7.92
N ASN A 110 -4.51 -3.79 7.29
CA ASN A 110 -4.65 -2.51 8.00
C ASN A 110 -6.06 -1.91 7.86
N TYR A 111 -6.96 -2.52 7.10
CA TYR A 111 -8.24 -1.89 6.75
C TYR A 111 -9.32 -2.10 7.84
N ILE A 112 -9.09 -1.53 9.01
CA ILE A 112 -9.92 -1.70 10.20
C ILE A 112 -11.28 -1.00 10.12
N VAL A 113 -11.60 -0.27 9.05
CA VAL A 113 -12.96 0.27 8.87
C VAL A 113 -13.96 -0.88 8.70
N TRP A 114 -13.58 -1.92 7.96
CA TRP A 114 -14.44 -3.09 7.70
C TRP A 114 -13.95 -4.35 8.37
N HIS A 115 -12.63 -4.52 8.47
CA HIS A 115 -12.06 -5.74 9.00
C HIS A 115 -11.86 -5.64 10.51
N LYS A 116 -11.78 -6.81 11.14
CA LYS A 116 -11.24 -6.99 12.48
C LYS A 116 -9.81 -7.48 12.31
N LEU A 117 -8.88 -6.94 13.10
CA LEU A 117 -7.52 -7.48 13.14
C LEU A 117 -7.52 -8.82 13.84
N ASP A 118 -6.66 -9.70 13.37
CA ASP A 118 -6.41 -10.98 14.03
C ASP A 118 -5.70 -10.78 15.39
N ASP A 119 -5.63 -11.84 16.19
CA ASP A 119 -4.84 -11.84 17.41
C ASP A 119 -3.34 -11.92 17.10
N GLU A 120 -2.52 -11.59 18.11
CA GLU A 120 -1.08 -11.42 17.93
C GLU A 120 -0.38 -12.69 17.45
N LYS A 121 -0.87 -13.88 17.86
CA LYS A 121 -0.29 -15.16 17.44
C LYS A 121 -0.56 -15.40 15.96
N THR A 122 -1.80 -15.21 15.51
CA THR A 122 -2.15 -15.35 14.09
C THR A 122 -1.43 -14.32 13.22
N ILE A 123 -1.30 -13.07 13.69
CA ILE A 123 -0.49 -12.05 13.00
C ILE A 123 0.95 -12.54 12.84
N TYR A 124 1.57 -13.00 13.92
CA TYR A 124 2.96 -13.51 13.89
C TYR A 124 3.13 -14.66 12.88
N GLU A 125 2.23 -15.64 12.88
CA GLU A 125 2.27 -16.78 11.95
C GLU A 125 2.11 -16.33 10.49
N LYS A 126 1.21 -15.40 10.21
CA LYS A 126 1.05 -14.81 8.87
C LYS A 126 2.31 -14.09 8.40
N LEU A 127 2.93 -13.29 9.28
CA LEU A 127 4.13 -12.53 8.93
C LEU A 127 5.31 -13.47 8.68
N LYS A 128 5.48 -14.52 9.49
CA LYS A 128 6.49 -15.56 9.25
C LYS A 128 6.28 -16.27 7.90
N LYS A 129 5.03 -16.56 7.52
CA LYS A 129 4.73 -17.11 6.20
C LYS A 129 5.03 -16.13 5.08
N ALA A 130 4.72 -14.84 5.29
CA ALA A 130 5.03 -13.79 4.32
C ALA A 130 6.54 -13.68 4.08
N ASP A 131 7.38 -13.86 5.10
CA ASP A 131 8.84 -13.87 4.92
C ASP A 131 9.32 -14.99 3.99
N ALA A 132 8.78 -16.21 4.14
CA ALA A 132 9.08 -17.31 3.23
C ALA A 132 8.58 -17.03 1.80
N GLU A 133 7.42 -16.40 1.66
CA GLU A 133 6.87 -16.01 0.34
C GLU A 133 7.68 -14.88 -0.32
N ILE A 134 8.27 -13.97 0.46
CA ILE A 134 9.20 -12.95 -0.04
C ILE A 134 10.44 -13.59 -0.67
N GLU A 135 11.00 -14.63 -0.04
CA GLU A 135 12.14 -15.38 -0.59
C GLU A 135 11.79 -16.04 -1.92
N ALA A 136 10.63 -16.70 -2.01
CA ALA A 136 10.14 -17.28 -3.27
C ALA A 136 9.90 -16.20 -4.34
N THR A 137 9.33 -15.07 -3.95
CA THR A 137 9.08 -13.93 -4.85
C THR A 137 10.39 -13.36 -5.41
N ALA A 138 11.46 -13.28 -4.62
CA ALA A 138 12.77 -12.85 -5.09
C ALA A 138 13.33 -13.77 -6.20
N LEU A 139 13.13 -15.09 -6.08
CA LEU A 139 13.51 -16.05 -7.12
C LEU A 139 12.67 -15.89 -8.39
N HIS A 140 11.38 -15.63 -8.25
CA HIS A 140 10.49 -15.37 -9.38
C HIS A 140 10.84 -14.08 -10.13
N ILE A 141 11.17 -13.02 -9.39
CA ILE A 141 11.65 -11.75 -9.97
C ILE A 141 12.97 -11.98 -10.73
N LYS A 142 13.95 -12.67 -10.14
CA LYS A 142 15.25 -12.96 -10.79
C LYS A 142 15.12 -13.73 -12.10
N SER A 143 14.09 -14.57 -12.22
CA SER A 143 13.85 -15.42 -13.39
C SER A 143 12.81 -14.85 -14.36
N SER A 144 12.18 -13.71 -14.05
CA SER A 144 11.02 -13.17 -14.77
C SER A 144 9.91 -14.21 -14.98
N LEU A 145 9.76 -15.14 -14.03
CA LEU A 145 8.77 -16.21 -14.02
C LEU A 145 7.64 -15.92 -13.06
N SER A 146 6.52 -16.63 -13.28
CA SER A 146 5.30 -16.57 -12.47
C SER A 146 4.66 -15.18 -12.45
N THR A 147 3.36 -15.12 -12.66
CA THR A 147 2.60 -13.88 -12.49
C THR A 147 1.20 -14.25 -12.10
N TYR A 148 0.67 -13.53 -11.12
CA TYR A 148 -0.75 -13.56 -10.81
C TYR A 148 -1.54 -13.16 -12.05
N ARG A 149 -2.61 -13.91 -12.33
CA ARG A 149 -3.59 -13.63 -13.37
C ARG A 149 -4.97 -13.76 -12.75
N SER A 150 -5.70 -12.65 -12.64
CA SER A 150 -7.05 -12.70 -12.11
C SER A 150 -7.99 -13.49 -13.03
N PRO A 151 -8.82 -14.39 -12.48
CA PRO A 151 -9.87 -15.05 -13.26
C PRO A 151 -10.83 -14.04 -13.90
N PHE A 152 -11.30 -14.32 -15.12
CA PHE A 152 -12.13 -13.37 -15.88
C PHE A 152 -13.46 -13.04 -15.18
N TYR A 153 -14.02 -13.97 -14.40
CA TYR A 153 -15.27 -13.76 -13.67
C TYR A 153 -15.15 -12.71 -12.54
N LEU A 154 -13.93 -12.34 -12.14
CA LEU A 154 -13.70 -11.27 -11.16
C LEU A 154 -13.74 -9.87 -11.76
N ILE A 155 -13.68 -9.73 -13.09
CA ILE A 155 -13.61 -8.43 -13.78
C ILE A 155 -14.75 -7.47 -13.39
N PRO A 156 -16.03 -7.91 -13.35
CA PRO A 156 -17.13 -7.02 -12.95
C PRO A 156 -16.96 -6.50 -11.51
N PHE A 157 -16.45 -7.35 -10.61
CA PHE A 157 -16.22 -6.99 -9.21
C PHE A 157 -15.08 -5.99 -9.04
N GLY A 158 -14.04 -6.05 -9.87
CA GLY A 158 -12.95 -5.07 -9.88
C GLY A 158 -13.45 -3.62 -9.97
N LYS A 159 -14.33 -3.34 -10.94
CA LYS A 159 -14.94 -2.00 -11.10
C LYS A 159 -15.80 -1.59 -9.91
N ILE A 160 -16.50 -2.55 -9.28
CA ILE A 160 -17.32 -2.31 -8.09
C ILE A 160 -16.43 -1.90 -6.90
N PHE A 161 -15.36 -2.63 -6.63
CA PHE A 161 -14.43 -2.31 -5.55
C PHE A 161 -13.69 -0.98 -5.78
N GLN A 162 -13.30 -0.66 -7.01
CA GLN A 162 -12.76 0.65 -7.36
C GLN A 162 -13.77 1.78 -7.09
N ALA A 163 -15.04 1.62 -7.48
CA ALA A 163 -16.08 2.60 -7.18
C ALA A 163 -16.35 2.74 -5.67
N PHE A 164 -16.20 1.66 -4.89
CA PHE A 164 -16.24 1.75 -3.43
C PHE A 164 -15.03 2.49 -2.86
N TYR A 165 -13.84 2.28 -3.41
CA TYR A 165 -12.65 3.01 -2.99
C TYR A 165 -12.84 4.52 -3.17
N GLU A 166 -13.37 4.94 -4.31
CA GLU A 166 -13.72 6.34 -4.60
C GLU A 166 -14.64 6.99 -3.57
N LYS A 167 -15.62 6.22 -3.09
CA LYS A 167 -16.58 6.68 -2.09
C LYS A 167 -15.94 6.72 -0.70
N GLN A 168 -15.13 5.72 -0.37
CA GLN A 168 -14.54 5.61 0.97
C GLN A 168 -13.41 6.58 1.20
N ARG A 169 -12.67 6.95 0.15
CA ARG A 169 -11.50 7.82 0.27
C ARG A 169 -11.79 9.27 0.67
N ARG A 170 -13.03 9.61 1.02
CA ARG A 170 -13.44 10.90 1.56
C ARG A 170 -12.95 11.09 3.00
N THR A 171 -12.46 12.28 3.31
CA THR A 171 -11.89 12.58 4.62
C THR A 171 -12.93 13.01 5.66
N LYS A 172 -14.12 13.41 5.23
CA LYS A 172 -15.17 14.03 6.07
C LYS A 172 -15.57 13.28 7.35
N ARG A 173 -15.31 11.97 7.45
CA ARG A 173 -15.64 11.18 8.65
C ARG A 173 -14.43 10.97 9.57
N PHE A 174 -13.24 11.40 9.18
CA PHE A 174 -12.13 11.43 10.13
C PHE A 174 -12.38 12.51 11.17
N TYR A 175 -12.13 12.16 12.42
CA TYR A 175 -12.16 13.11 13.52
C TYR A 175 -11.10 12.73 14.56
N VAL A 176 -10.83 13.68 15.44
CA VAL A 176 -9.88 13.53 16.54
C VAL A 176 -10.61 13.68 17.87
N THR A 177 -10.20 12.90 18.86
CA THR A 177 -10.71 12.91 20.23
C THR A 177 -9.83 13.74 21.15
N ASP A 178 -10.27 13.92 22.39
CA ASP A 178 -9.52 14.66 23.42
C ASP A 178 -8.25 13.94 23.89
N LYS A 179 -8.07 12.67 23.52
CA LYS A 179 -6.81 11.92 23.73
C LYS A 179 -5.62 12.50 22.95
N CYS A 180 -5.87 13.38 21.98
CA CYS A 180 -4.81 13.96 21.16
C CYS A 180 -3.89 14.88 21.96
N ILE A 181 -2.60 14.56 21.92
CA ILE A 181 -1.49 15.29 22.57
C ILE A 181 -0.73 16.22 21.62
N SER A 182 -1.32 16.57 20.48
CA SER A 182 -0.76 17.57 19.55
C SER A 182 0.65 17.26 18.98
N CYS A 183 1.07 15.99 18.98
CA CYS A 183 2.42 15.56 18.57
C CYS A 183 2.77 15.69 17.07
N LYS A 184 1.85 16.17 16.23
CA LYS A 184 2.01 16.36 14.76
C LYS A 184 2.33 15.14 13.90
N LEU A 185 2.56 13.95 14.46
CA LEU A 185 2.89 12.74 13.69
C LEU A 185 1.92 12.44 12.55
N CYS A 186 0.61 12.65 12.75
CA CYS A 186 -0.39 12.42 11.70
C CYS A 186 -0.33 13.42 10.54
N GLU A 187 0.14 14.65 10.77
CA GLU A 187 0.38 15.65 9.72
C GLU A 187 1.66 15.30 8.95
N ILE A 188 2.76 15.07 9.69
CA ILE A 188 4.09 14.79 9.11
C ILE A 188 4.08 13.51 8.26
N SER A 189 3.43 12.45 8.74
CA SER A 189 3.43 11.14 8.08
C SER A 189 2.34 10.96 7.02
N CYS A 190 1.53 12.00 6.74
CA CYS A 190 0.43 11.88 5.79
C CYS A 190 0.96 11.94 4.35
N PRO A 191 0.87 10.86 3.56
CA PRO A 191 1.43 10.85 2.20
C PRO A 191 0.71 11.81 1.26
N ASP A 192 -0.55 12.17 1.54
CA ASP A 192 -1.28 13.16 0.75
C ASP A 192 -1.19 14.57 1.29
N GLN A 193 -0.50 14.81 2.41
CA GLN A 193 -0.54 16.09 3.10
C GLN A 193 -2.00 16.56 3.33
N ALA A 194 -2.89 15.61 3.64
CA ALA A 194 -4.32 15.84 3.79
C ALA A 194 -4.69 16.33 5.20
N ILE A 195 -3.73 16.35 6.13
CA ILE A 195 -3.94 16.70 7.54
C ILE A 195 -3.09 17.93 7.84
N ARG A 196 -3.68 18.93 8.52
CA ARG A 196 -2.98 20.08 9.09
C ARG A 196 -3.36 20.25 10.55
N LEU A 197 -2.41 20.60 11.42
CA LEU A 197 -2.75 21.00 12.79
C LEU A 197 -3.24 22.45 12.81
N THR A 198 -4.41 22.67 13.42
CA THR A 198 -5.02 23.97 13.65
C THR A 198 -5.52 23.99 15.09
N ASP A 199 -5.13 25.01 15.86
CA ASP A 199 -5.45 25.13 17.29
C ASP A 199 -5.07 23.88 18.10
N GLY A 200 -3.89 23.31 17.79
CA GLY A 200 -3.37 22.11 18.44
C GLY A 200 -4.03 20.79 18.03
N LYS A 201 -5.05 20.79 17.17
CA LYS A 201 -5.76 19.56 16.75
C LYS A 201 -5.61 19.31 15.24
N PRO A 202 -5.49 18.04 14.80
CA PRO A 202 -5.47 17.72 13.38
C PRO A 202 -6.82 17.98 12.72
N ARG A 203 -6.78 18.61 11.55
CA ARG A 203 -7.90 18.87 10.65
C ARG A 203 -7.58 18.29 9.28
N TRP A 204 -8.57 17.64 8.65
CA TRP A 204 -8.41 17.11 7.30
C TRP A 204 -8.77 18.19 6.30
N ILE A 205 -7.74 18.75 5.65
CA ILE A 205 -7.86 19.93 4.76
C ILE A 205 -8.12 19.57 3.29
N LYS A 206 -8.06 18.28 2.94
CA LYS A 206 -8.41 17.78 1.60
C LYS A 206 -9.67 16.94 1.67
N ASP A 207 -10.52 17.01 0.67
CA ASP A 207 -11.76 16.20 0.61
C ASP A 207 -11.51 14.70 0.47
N LYS A 208 -10.39 14.33 -0.15
CA LYS A 208 -9.97 12.95 -0.37
C LYS A 208 -8.52 12.73 0.07
N CYS A 209 -8.22 11.51 0.49
CA CYS A 209 -6.86 11.01 0.73
C CYS A 209 -6.72 9.58 0.18
N GLN A 210 -5.60 8.89 0.41
CA GLN A 210 -5.36 7.50 0.06
C GLN A 210 -6.31 6.55 0.82
N HIS A 211 -6.89 7.01 1.93
CA HIS A 211 -7.62 6.20 2.90
C HIS A 211 -6.81 5.04 3.49
N CYS A 212 -5.50 5.26 3.62
CA CYS A 212 -4.56 4.24 4.08
C CYS A 212 -4.62 3.93 5.58
N LEU A 213 -5.39 4.73 6.33
CA LEU A 213 -5.57 4.67 7.79
C LEU A 213 -4.28 4.81 8.61
N GLY A 214 -3.16 5.21 7.99
CA GLY A 214 -1.87 5.38 8.67
C GLY A 214 -1.94 6.34 9.85
N CYS A 215 -2.72 7.43 9.75
CA CYS A 215 -2.92 8.37 10.86
C CYS A 215 -3.65 7.74 12.07
N ILE A 216 -4.59 6.81 11.84
CA ILE A 216 -5.27 6.08 12.90
C ILE A 216 -4.30 5.10 13.56
N HIS A 217 -3.56 4.34 12.75
CA HIS A 217 -2.65 3.31 13.23
C HIS A 217 -1.42 3.83 13.97
N ARG A 218 -0.88 4.97 13.53
CA ARG A 218 0.36 5.54 14.07
C ARG A 218 0.12 6.52 15.22
N CYS A 219 -1.14 6.86 15.53
CA CYS A 219 -1.41 7.78 16.62
C CYS A 219 -1.05 7.14 17.97
N PRO A 220 -0.07 7.67 18.73
CA PRO A 220 0.41 7.04 19.97
C PRO A 220 -0.63 7.07 21.10
N LYS A 221 -1.71 7.86 20.94
CA LYS A 221 -2.82 7.96 21.89
C LYS A 221 -4.14 7.46 21.31
N GLU A 222 -4.09 6.80 20.15
CA GLU A 222 -5.26 6.30 19.42
C GLU A 222 -6.37 7.35 19.30
N ALA A 223 -5.98 8.61 19.09
CA ALA A 223 -6.88 9.74 19.21
C ALA A 223 -7.69 10.00 17.93
N ILE A 224 -7.37 9.33 16.82
CA ILE A 224 -7.99 9.56 15.51
C ILE A 224 -8.90 8.37 15.16
N GLU A 225 -10.09 8.68 14.66
CA GLU A 225 -11.10 7.70 14.27
C GLU A 225 -11.72 8.05 12.91
N TYR A 226 -12.35 7.07 12.26
CA TYR A 226 -13.14 7.23 11.05
C TYR A 226 -14.61 6.84 11.31
N GLY A 227 -15.43 7.83 11.63
CA GLY A 227 -16.78 7.62 12.15
C GLY A 227 -16.80 6.63 13.32
N LYS A 228 -17.89 5.90 13.48
CA LYS A 228 -17.99 4.84 14.51
C LYS A 228 -17.25 3.55 14.17
N HIS A 229 -16.69 3.43 12.96
CA HIS A 229 -16.22 2.14 12.43
C HIS A 229 -14.89 1.68 13.00
N THR A 230 -14.06 2.61 13.49
CA THR A 230 -12.72 2.33 14.00
C THR A 230 -12.60 2.47 15.51
N VAL A 231 -13.66 2.96 16.17
CA VAL A 231 -13.72 3.15 17.63
C VAL A 231 -13.54 1.82 18.34
N GLY A 232 -12.59 1.77 19.28
CA GLY A 232 -12.29 0.58 20.07
C GLY A 232 -11.62 -0.56 19.31
N LYS A 233 -11.27 -0.37 18.02
CA LYS A 233 -10.55 -1.36 17.24
C LYS A 233 -9.05 -1.27 17.50
N LYS A 234 -8.41 -2.43 17.64
CA LYS A 234 -6.96 -2.57 17.72
C LYS A 234 -6.27 -1.82 16.57
N ARG A 235 -5.08 -1.27 16.84
CA ARG A 235 -4.23 -0.65 15.83
C ARG A 235 -3.15 -1.61 15.40
N TYR A 236 -2.82 -1.59 14.12
CA TYR A 236 -1.77 -2.41 13.54
C TYR A 236 -0.65 -1.55 12.97
N ARG A 237 0.57 -1.94 13.30
CA ARG A 237 1.79 -1.52 12.63
C ARG A 237 2.70 -2.75 12.59
N TYR A 238 3.37 -2.95 11.45
CA TYR A 238 4.44 -3.91 11.36
C TYR A 238 5.49 -3.56 12.44
N LYS A 239 5.83 -4.54 13.26
CA LYS A 239 6.88 -4.42 14.28
C LYS A 239 8.06 -5.21 13.74
N ASP A 240 9.19 -4.53 13.60
CA ASP A 240 10.47 -5.14 13.26
C ASP A 240 10.94 -6.07 14.40
#